data_AF-A0A953LWF9-F1
#
_entry.id   AF-A0A953LWF9-F1
#
_cell.length_a   1.000
_cell.length_b   1.000
_cell.length_c   1.000
_cell.angle_alpha   90.00
_cell.angle_beta   90.00
_cell.angle_gamma   90.00
#
_symmetry.space_group_name_H-M   'P 1'
#
loop_
_entity.id
_entity.type
_entity.pdbx_description
1 polymer ?
#
loop_
_entity_poly.entity_id
_entity_poly.type
_entity_poly.pdbx_seq_one_letter_code
_entity_poly.pdbx_strand_id
1 'polypeptide(L)' 'MNIHEYQAKAVLREFGVPTPRGLPAFSVDEAVKAANELGGPVWVVKA' A
#
# COMPACT_ATOMS: atom_id res chain seq x y z
N MET A 1 -3.53 21.46 -0.09
CA MET A 1 -2.38 20.55 0.13
C MET A 1 -2.87 19.14 -0.12
N ASN A 2 -2.19 18.37 -0.96
CA ASN A 2 -2.60 17.01 -1.33
C ASN A 2 -1.65 15.99 -0.68
N ILE A 3 -2.12 14.76 -0.47
CA ILE A 3 -1.34 13.65 0.09
C ILE A 3 -1.40 12.43 -0.85
N HIS A 4 -0.40 11.56 -0.78
CA HIS A 4 -0.34 10.34 -1.60
C HIS A 4 -1.39 9.31 -1.16
N GLU A 5 -1.75 8.39 -2.06
CA GLU A 5 -2.74 7.34 -1.80
C GLU A 5 -2.40 6.51 -0.53
N TYR A 6 -1.12 6.15 -0.35
CA TYR A 6 -0.72 5.34 0.82
C TYR A 6 -0.87 6.11 2.14
N GLN A 7 -0.67 7.43 2.13
CA GLN A 7 -0.86 8.30 3.30
C GLN A 7 -2.34 8.43 3.63
N ALA A 8 -3.18 8.72 2.63
CA ALA A 8 -4.63 8.80 2.82
C ALA A 8 -5.20 7.48 3.36
N LYS A 9 -4.75 6.34 2.82
CA LYS A 9 -5.15 5.02 3.32
C LYS A 9 -4.71 4.77 4.76
N ALA A 10 -3.52 5.24 5.17
CA ALA A 10 -3.07 5.11 6.55
C ALA A 10 -4.00 5.87 7.50
N VAL A 11 -4.29 7.13 7.20
CA VAL A 11 -5.25 7.95 7.98
C VAL A 11 -6.61 7.27 8.06
N LEU A 12 -7.17 6.81 6.94
CA LEU A 12 -8.47 6.13 6.91
C LEU A 12 -8.50 4.87 7.80
N ARG A 13 -7.41 4.09 7.85
CA ARG A 13 -7.32 2.90 8.71
C ARG A 13 -7.31 3.25 10.19
N GLU A 14 -6.69 4.35 10.59
CA GLU A 14 -6.69 4.83 11.98
C GLU A 14 -8.11 5.12 12.48
N PHE A 15 -9.02 5.52 11.59
CA PHE A 15 -10.43 5.74 11.88
C PHE A 15 -11.32 4.51 11.63
N GLY A 16 -10.74 3.33 11.43
CA GLY A 16 -11.49 2.08 11.23
C GLY A 16 -12.18 1.95 9.87
N VAL A 17 -11.88 2.82 8.90
CA VAL A 17 -12.43 2.71 7.55
C VAL A 17 -11.73 1.57 6.80
N PRO A 18 -12.47 0.61 6.23
CA PRO A 18 -11.88 -0.50 5.49
C PRO A 18 -11.21 0.04 4.21
N THR A 19 -9.94 -0.28 4.04
CA THR A 19 -9.16 0.09 2.86
C THR A 19 -8.37 -1.11 2.33
N PRO A 20 -8.08 -1.18 1.02
CA PRO A 20 -7.25 -2.26 0.47
C PRO A 20 -5.88 -2.33 1.16
N ARG A 21 -5.40 -3.53 1.46
CA ARG A 21 -4.04 -3.75 1.98
C ARG A 21 -3.00 -3.36 0.93
N GLY A 22 -1.92 -2.73 1.38
CA GLY A 22 -0.84 -2.30 0.51
C GLY A 22 0.29 -1.67 1.32
N LEU A 23 1.51 -1.76 0.80
CA LEU A 23 2.72 -1.18 1.40
C LEU A 23 3.35 -0.21 0.39
N PRO A 24 3.87 0.95 0.83
CA PRO A 24 4.70 1.79 -0.02
C PRO A 24 6.04 1.10 -0.27
N ALA A 25 6.60 1.30 -1.47
CA ALA A 25 7.92 0.81 -1.84
C ALA A 25 8.69 1.94 -2.55
N PHE A 26 9.93 2.16 -2.15
CA PHE A 26 10.82 3.20 -2.67
C PHE A 26 11.95 2.63 -3.53
N SER A 27 12.00 1.30 -3.64
CA SER A 27 12.90 0.57 -4.52
C SER A 27 12.19 -0.64 -5.12
N VAL A 28 12.79 -1.22 -6.16
CA VAL A 28 12.29 -2.46 -6.78
C VAL A 28 12.31 -3.61 -5.77
N ASP A 29 13.38 -3.73 -4.98
CA ASP A 29 13.50 -4.80 -3.97
C ASP A 29 12.42 -4.70 -2.88
N GLU A 30 12.08 -3.48 -2.46
CA GLU A 30 10.97 -3.25 -1.52
C GLU A 30 9.62 -3.63 -2.14
N ALA A 31 9.39 -3.35 -3.43
CA ALA A 31 8.16 -3.72 -4.10
C ALA A 31 7.98 -5.24 -4.16
N VAL A 32 9.06 -5.97 -4.44
CA VAL A 32 9.05 -7.45 -4.45
C VAL A 32 8.79 -8.00 -3.04
N LYS A 33 9.43 -7.45 -2.01
CA LYS A 33 9.18 -7.83 -0.61
C LYS A 33 7.73 -7.57 -0.19
N ALA A 34 7.19 -6.40 -0.53
CA ALA A 34 5.80 -6.03 -0.25
C ALA A 34 4.80 -6.97 -0.93
N ALA A 35 5.04 -7.36 -2.18
CA ALA A 35 4.19 -8.33 -2.88
C ALA A 35 4.18 -9.69 -2.17
N ASN A 36 5.36 -10.19 -1.76
CA ASN A 36 5.48 -11.43 -0.99
C ASN A 36 4.77 -11.36 0.37
N GLU A 37 4.87 -10.24 1.09
CA GLU A 37 4.21 -10.05 2.38
C GLU A 37 2.68 -9.98 2.27
N LEU A 38 2.17 -9.29 1.23
CA LEU A 38 0.73 -9.20 0.99
C LEU A 38 0.12 -10.56 0.64
N GLY A 39 0.91 -11.40 -0.05
CA GLY A 39 0.49 -12.68 -0.60
C GLY A 39 -0.63 -12.54 -1.63
N GLY A 40 -1.15 -13.68 -2.07
CA GLY A 40 -2.20 -13.75 -3.09
C GLY A 40 -1.67 -13.86 -4.52
N PRO A 41 -2.57 -14.03 -5.50
CA PRO A 41 -2.18 -14.33 -6.88
C PRO A 41 -1.93 -13.09 -7.76
N VAL A 42 -2.36 -11.90 -7.32
CA VAL A 42 -2.35 -10.66 -8.13
C VAL A 42 -2.10 -9.44 -7.24
N TRP A 43 -1.29 -8.49 -7.73
CA TRP A 43 -1.00 -7.21 -7.07
C TRP A 43 -1.21 -6.04 -8.04
N VAL A 44 -1.53 -4.86 -7.48
CA VAL A 44 -1.65 -3.61 -8.24
C VAL A 44 -0.53 -2.67 -7.80
N VAL A 45 0.37 -2.34 -8.73
CA VAL A 45 1.46 -1.37 -8.52
C VAL A 45 0.98 0.01 -8.99
N LYS A 46 1.22 1.04 -8.18
CA LYS A 46 0.80 2.41 -8.44
C LYS A 46 1.96 3.37 -8.21
N ALA A 47 2.06 4.38 -9.09
CA ALA A 47 3.06 5.45 -9.02
C ALA A 47 2.66 6.53 -8.00
#